data_AF-A0A0V0SZ86-F1
#
_entry.id   AF-A0A0V0SZ86-F1
#
_cell.length_a   1.000
_cell.length_b   1.000
_cell.length_c   1.000
_cell.angle_alpha   90.00
_cell.angle_beta   90.00
_cell.angle_gamma   90.00
#
_symmetry.space_group_name_H-M   'P 1'
#
loop_
_entity.id
_entity.type
_entity.pdbx_description
1 polymer ?
#
loop_
_entity_poly.entity_id
_entity_poly.type
_entity_poly.pdbx_seq_one_letter_code
_entity_poly.pdbx_strand_id
1 'polypeptide(L)'
;LESKIIKSAVVPAWNPSVRGIDQAAGHSISNTMASFTANHMNIKVLAYNDNPPNLPPRNEKSKAKGVLLVDSTVGDAAAWFVHTVPKFLAHLGGYSWPAAETPKGHMFLCVSFTEASLNSVAKAIRYQEPFIYANNLSPELLNQ
;
A
#
# COMPACT_ATOMS: atom_id res chain seq x y z
N LEU A 1 -17.45 -13.40 17.94
CA LEU A 1 -16.44 -12.99 16.95
C LEU A 1 -16.03 -14.23 16.18
N GLU A 2 -16.58 -14.41 14.98
CA GLU A 2 -16.19 -15.50 14.10
C GLU A 2 -14.92 -15.08 13.36
N SER A 3 -13.78 -15.68 13.71
CA SER A 3 -12.51 -15.43 13.02
C SER A 3 -12.57 -16.04 11.62
N LYS A 4 -12.67 -15.21 10.58
CA LYS A 4 -12.56 -15.67 9.19
C LYS A 4 -11.09 -15.71 8.78
N ILE A 5 -10.59 -16.89 8.44
CA ILE A 5 -9.27 -17.05 7.81
C ILE A 5 -9.41 -16.66 6.33
N ILE A 6 -8.72 -15.61 5.90
CA ILE A 6 -8.65 -15.23 4.49
C ILE A 6 -7.78 -16.27 3.77
N LYS A 7 -8.41 -17.08 2.92
CA LYS A 7 -7.72 -18.05 2.05
C LYS A 7 -7.68 -17.50 0.63
N SER A 8 -6.54 -17.63 -0.04
CA SER A 8 -6.46 -17.33 -1.48
C SER A 8 -7.34 -18.32 -2.26
N ALA A 9 -8.19 -17.80 -3.14
CA ALA A 9 -9.07 -18.62 -3.97
C ALA A 9 -8.31 -19.41 -5.06
N VAL A 10 -7.11 -18.93 -5.44
CA VAL A 10 -6.35 -19.43 -6.60
C VAL A 10 -5.13 -20.24 -6.19
N VAL A 11 -4.48 -19.90 -5.07
CA VAL A 11 -3.26 -20.56 -4.61
C VAL A 11 -3.49 -21.12 -3.21
N PRO A 12 -3.66 -22.44 -3.04
CA PRO A 12 -4.08 -23.03 -1.78
C PRO A 12 -2.98 -23.06 -0.71
N ALA A 13 -1.73 -22.77 -1.09
CA ALA A 13 -0.56 -22.79 -0.21
C ALA A 13 0.43 -21.66 -0.55
N TRP A 14 1.23 -21.26 0.43
CA TRP A 14 2.33 -20.33 0.21
C TRP A 14 3.41 -20.97 -0.67
N ASN A 15 3.85 -20.23 -1.69
CA ASN A 15 4.93 -20.65 -2.58
C ASN A 15 5.91 -19.48 -2.80
N PRO A 16 7.20 -19.76 -3.06
CA PRO A 16 8.14 -18.73 -3.47
C PRO A 16 7.68 -18.00 -4.74
N SER A 17 7.90 -16.69 -4.78
CA SER A 17 7.70 -15.89 -6.00
C SER A 17 8.74 -16.25 -7.07
N VAL A 18 8.35 -16.24 -8.34
CA VAL A 18 9.22 -16.52 -9.50
C VAL A 18 10.25 -15.39 -9.74
N ARG A 19 10.00 -14.21 -9.17
CA ARG A 19 10.90 -13.05 -9.20
C ARG A 19 11.13 -12.53 -7.79
N GLY A 20 12.35 -12.08 -7.54
CA GLY A 20 12.71 -11.38 -6.31
C GLY A 20 11.94 -10.06 -6.16
N ILE A 21 11.76 -9.63 -4.92
CA ILE A 21 11.05 -8.38 -4.58
C ILE A 21 11.81 -7.13 -5.04
N ASP A 22 13.10 -7.27 -5.34
CA ASP A 22 13.98 -6.21 -5.83
C ASP A 22 13.83 -5.96 -7.34
N GLN A 23 13.12 -6.84 -8.05
CA GLN A 23 12.90 -6.72 -9.49
C GLN A 23 11.76 -5.73 -9.78
N ALA A 24 11.87 -4.96 -10.86
CA ALA A 24 10.84 -3.96 -11.19
C ALA A 24 9.51 -4.54 -11.67
N ALA A 25 9.46 -5.83 -12.02
CA ALA A 25 8.28 -6.48 -12.59
C ALA A 25 8.27 -8.00 -12.32
N GLY A 26 7.12 -8.63 -12.56
CA GLY A 26 6.97 -10.08 -12.53
C GLY A 26 6.69 -10.67 -11.15
N HIS A 27 6.22 -9.85 -10.21
CA HIS A 27 5.71 -10.29 -8.91
C HIS A 27 4.50 -9.45 -8.49
N SER A 28 3.74 -9.93 -7.49
CA SER A 28 2.48 -9.31 -7.07
C SER A 28 2.64 -7.85 -6.63
N ILE A 29 3.68 -7.55 -5.85
CA ILE A 29 3.90 -6.21 -5.29
C ILE A 29 4.14 -5.14 -6.38
N SER A 30 4.97 -5.42 -7.39
CA SER A 30 5.21 -4.47 -8.50
C SER A 30 3.95 -4.29 -9.34
N ASN A 31 3.17 -5.36 -9.54
CA ASN A 31 1.89 -5.28 -10.25
C ASN A 31 0.84 -4.45 -9.48
N THR A 32 0.68 -4.67 -8.17
CA THR A 32 -0.26 -3.90 -7.33
C THR A 32 0.11 -2.42 -7.29
N MET A 33 1.41 -2.12 -7.23
CA MET A 33 1.90 -0.74 -7.09
C MET A 33 2.14 -0.03 -8.43
N ALA A 34 1.90 -0.67 -9.58
CA ALA A 34 2.18 -0.11 -10.90
C ALA A 34 1.48 1.23 -11.13
N SER A 35 0.19 1.33 -10.80
CA SER A 35 -0.56 2.59 -10.95
C SER A 35 -0.06 3.71 -10.04
N PHE A 36 0.44 3.36 -8.86
CA PHE A 36 1.00 4.32 -7.89
C PHE A 36 2.37 4.84 -8.32
N THR A 37 3.23 3.99 -8.88
CA THR A 37 4.57 4.37 -9.34
C THR A 37 4.55 5.10 -10.68
N ALA A 38 3.58 4.78 -11.55
CA ALA A 38 3.42 5.38 -12.88
C ALA A 38 2.43 6.55 -12.95
N ASN A 39 1.79 6.92 -11.83
CA ASN A 39 0.79 8.00 -11.75
C ASN A 39 -0.45 7.80 -12.64
N HIS A 40 -1.10 6.66 -12.55
CA HIS A 40 -2.28 6.41 -13.35
C HIS A 40 -3.41 7.40 -13.02
N MET A 41 -3.89 8.16 -14.01
CA MET A 41 -4.80 9.31 -13.79
C MET A 41 -6.11 8.95 -13.07
N ASN A 42 -6.58 7.72 -13.26
CA ASN A 42 -7.81 7.19 -12.65
C ASN A 42 -7.61 6.60 -11.26
N ILE A 43 -6.39 6.55 -10.73
CA ILE A 43 -6.13 5.99 -9.40
C ILE A 43 -5.77 7.12 -8.44
N LYS A 44 -6.61 7.31 -7.42
CA LYS A 44 -6.31 8.18 -6.29
C LYS A 44 -5.55 7.40 -5.21
N VAL A 45 -4.66 8.09 -4.52
CA VAL A 45 -3.69 7.49 -3.62
C VAL A 45 -3.58 8.28 -2.33
N LEU A 46 -3.41 7.55 -1.23
CA LEU A 46 -2.88 8.07 0.03
C LEU A 46 -1.81 7.11 0.50
N ALA A 47 -0.57 7.60 0.59
CA ALA A 47 0.59 6.82 0.98
C ALA A 47 1.19 7.36 2.27
N TYR A 48 1.47 6.44 3.20
CA TYR A 48 1.96 6.77 4.52
C TYR A 48 3.14 5.87 4.92
N ASN A 49 4.13 6.44 5.59
CA ASN A 49 5.35 5.75 6.04
C ASN A 49 6.11 6.66 7.01
N ASP A 50 6.53 6.17 8.18
CA ASP A 50 7.35 6.94 9.13
C ASP A 50 8.81 7.16 8.65
N ASN A 51 9.25 6.40 7.66
CA ASN A 51 10.53 6.57 7.00
C ASN A 51 10.36 6.45 5.47
N PRO A 52 9.77 7.46 4.80
CA PRO A 52 9.48 7.39 3.38
C PRO A 52 10.76 7.46 2.52
N PRO A 53 10.74 6.96 1.27
CA PRO A 53 11.85 7.17 0.34
C PRO A 53 12.04 8.66 0.03
N ASN A 54 13.29 9.05 -0.21
CA ASN A 54 13.69 10.41 -0.62
C ASN A 54 13.35 11.54 0.37
N LEU A 55 12.91 11.20 1.58
CA LEU A 55 12.65 12.14 2.65
C LEU A 55 13.39 11.72 3.93
N PRO A 56 13.75 12.66 4.81
CA PRO A 56 14.28 12.31 6.12
C PRO A 56 13.27 11.46 6.92
N PRO A 57 13.76 10.53 7.77
CA PRO A 57 12.88 9.80 8.68
C PRO A 57 12.11 10.79 9.56
N ARG A 58 10.86 10.46 9.85
CA ARG A 58 10.00 11.26 10.71
C ARG A 58 9.97 10.66 12.10
N ASN A 59 10.08 11.52 13.10
CA ASN A 59 9.93 11.13 14.51
C ASN A 59 8.45 11.00 14.88
N GLU A 60 7.72 10.19 14.12
CA GLU A 60 6.32 9.91 14.41
C GLU A 60 6.18 8.87 15.51
N LYS A 61 5.09 8.99 16.28
CA LYS A 61 4.64 7.95 17.20
C LYS A 61 4.25 6.69 16.45
N SER A 62 3.57 6.85 15.31
CA SER A 62 3.20 5.76 14.43
C SER A 62 4.39 5.19 13.67
N LYS A 63 4.44 3.87 13.55
CA LYS A 63 5.39 3.15 12.68
C LYS A 63 4.71 2.50 11.47
N ALA A 64 3.44 2.85 11.25
CA ALA A 64 2.61 2.26 10.21
C ALA A 64 3.06 2.71 8.81
N LYS A 65 2.93 1.80 7.84
CA LYS A 65 3.30 2.04 6.45
C LYS A 65 2.31 1.38 5.51
N GLY A 66 1.97 2.05 4.43
CA GLY A 66 1.02 1.54 3.47
C GLY A 66 0.59 2.54 2.42
N VAL A 67 -0.24 2.06 1.51
CA VAL A 67 -0.84 2.83 0.42
C VAL A 67 -2.30 2.43 0.28
N LEU A 68 -3.18 3.41 0.31
CA LEU A 68 -4.57 3.30 -0.09
C LEU A 68 -4.65 3.68 -1.58
N LEU A 69 -5.23 2.81 -2.39
CA LEU A 69 -5.48 2.99 -3.81
C LEU A 69 -7.00 2.99 -4.02
N VAL A 70 -7.51 4.01 -4.70
CA VAL A 70 -8.95 4.14 -5.01
C VAL A 70 -9.08 4.37 -6.50
N ASP A 71 -9.81 3.50 -7.19
CA ASP A 71 -10.18 3.71 -8.57
C ASP A 71 -11.28 4.77 -8.63
N SER A 72 -11.03 5.88 -9.33
CA SER A 72 -12.01 6.96 -9.49
C SER A 72 -12.88 6.80 -10.73
N THR A 73 -12.83 5.66 -11.41
CA THR A 73 -13.78 5.30 -12.46
C THR A 73 -15.06 4.70 -11.85
N VAL A 74 -16.00 4.22 -12.68
CA VAL A 74 -17.27 3.60 -12.23
C VAL A 74 -17.04 2.21 -11.58
N GLY A 75 -15.80 1.83 -11.30
CA GLY A 75 -15.39 0.48 -10.93
C GLY A 75 -15.67 0.03 -9.49
N ASP A 76 -16.12 0.92 -8.59
CA ASP A 76 -16.33 0.63 -7.14
C ASP A 76 -15.20 -0.22 -6.54
N ALA A 77 -13.95 0.18 -6.82
CA ALA A 77 -12.77 -0.63 -6.56
C ALA A 77 -11.72 0.16 -5.77
N ALA A 78 -11.34 -0.40 -4.63
CA ALA A 78 -10.27 0.12 -3.80
C ALA A 78 -9.36 -1.02 -3.29
N ALA A 79 -8.13 -0.66 -2.96
CA ALA A 79 -7.17 -1.58 -2.37
C ALA A 79 -6.37 -0.89 -1.26
N TRP A 80 -6.17 -1.61 -0.16
CA TRP A 80 -5.34 -1.17 0.96
C TRP A 80 -4.13 -2.07 1.05
N PHE A 81 -2.98 -1.48 0.75
CA PHE A 81 -1.69 -2.12 0.78
C PHE A 81 -0.95 -1.73 2.06
N VAL A 82 -0.58 -2.71 2.88
CA VAL A 82 0.13 -2.51 4.15
C VAL A 82 1.47 -3.24 4.08
N HIS A 83 2.53 -2.61 4.61
CA HIS A 83 3.85 -3.22 4.62
C HIS A 83 4.69 -2.81 5.84
N THR A 84 5.83 -3.48 6.04
CA THR A 84 6.78 -3.15 7.13
C THR A 84 8.07 -2.50 6.65
N VAL A 85 8.28 -2.38 5.33
CA VAL A 85 9.55 -1.93 4.73
C VAL A 85 9.76 -0.42 4.86
N PRO A 86 10.81 0.07 5.52
CA PRO A 86 11.19 1.48 5.50
C PRO A 86 11.75 1.87 4.12
N LYS A 87 11.67 3.15 3.77
CA LYS A 87 12.14 3.70 2.48
C LYS A 87 11.48 3.08 1.25
N PHE A 88 10.32 2.46 1.42
CA PHE A 88 9.48 1.88 0.38
C PHE A 88 8.10 2.57 0.40
N LEU A 89 7.48 2.99 -0.70
CA LEU A 89 7.91 3.02 -2.10
C LEU A 89 7.75 4.45 -2.64
N ALA A 90 8.55 4.87 -3.61
CA ALA A 90 8.48 6.23 -4.13
C ALA A 90 7.21 6.46 -4.96
N HIS A 91 6.40 7.46 -4.58
CA HIS A 91 5.32 7.94 -5.44
C HIS A 91 5.93 8.65 -6.65
N LEU A 92 5.47 8.32 -7.87
CA LEU A 92 5.98 8.89 -9.13
C LEU A 92 7.46 8.61 -9.44
N GLY A 93 8.08 7.64 -8.77
CA GLY A 93 9.52 7.36 -8.88
C GLY A 93 9.88 6.05 -9.58
N GLY A 94 8.90 5.36 -10.18
CA GLY A 94 9.07 3.97 -10.61
C GLY A 94 9.16 3.00 -9.43
N TYR A 95 9.22 1.70 -9.74
CA TYR A 95 9.44 0.69 -8.71
C TYR A 95 10.88 0.75 -8.19
N SER A 96 11.05 0.80 -6.87
CA SER A 96 12.36 0.80 -6.22
C SER A 96 12.34 -0.03 -4.94
N TRP A 97 13.42 -0.76 -4.72
CA TRP A 97 13.62 -1.59 -3.54
C TRP A 97 14.82 -1.11 -2.74
N PRO A 98 14.68 -0.84 -1.42
CA PRO A 98 15.80 -0.48 -0.58
C PRO A 98 16.70 -1.70 -0.32
N ALA A 99 17.86 -1.76 -0.96
CA ALA A 99 18.77 -2.91 -0.89
C ALA A 99 19.18 -3.33 0.54
N ALA A 100 19.23 -2.37 1.49
CA ALA A 100 19.50 -2.63 2.90
C ALA A 100 18.42 -3.46 3.61
N GLU A 101 17.23 -3.59 3.01
CA GLU A 101 16.10 -4.36 3.54
C GLU A 101 16.04 -5.79 2.97
N THR A 102 16.81 -6.13 1.93
CA THR A 102 16.91 -7.49 1.39
C THR A 102 17.30 -8.55 2.43
N PRO A 103 18.27 -8.33 3.34
CA PRO A 103 18.62 -9.34 4.36
C PRO A 103 17.62 -9.41 5.53
N LYS A 104 16.55 -8.61 5.53
CA LYS A 104 15.60 -8.51 6.64
C LYS A 104 14.25 -9.14 6.29
N GLY A 105 13.56 -9.65 7.32
CA GLY A 105 12.21 -10.17 7.17
C GLY A 105 11.18 -9.04 7.08
N HIS A 106 10.37 -9.04 6.02
CA HIS A 106 9.29 -8.07 5.82
C HIS A 106 7.98 -8.77 5.46
N MET A 107 6.87 -8.10 5.76
CA MET A 107 5.53 -8.56 5.43
C MET A 107 4.82 -7.52 4.55
N PHE A 108 3.99 -8.03 3.65
CA PHE A 108 3.09 -7.24 2.80
C PHE A 108 1.71 -7.87 2.84
N LEU A 109 0.68 -7.03 2.87
CA LEU A 109 -0.70 -7.45 2.78
C LEU A 109 -1.44 -6.48 1.85
N CYS A 110 -2.19 -7.00 0.89
CA CYS A 110 -3.08 -6.20 0.05
C CYS A 110 -4.51 -6.72 0.25
N VAL A 111 -5.41 -5.83 0.62
CA VAL A 111 -6.84 -6.14 0.77
C VAL A 111 -7.61 -5.33 -0.25
N SER A 112 -8.29 -6.01 -1.16
CA SER A 112 -9.25 -5.38 -2.09
C SER A 112 -10.60 -5.24 -1.40
N PHE A 113 -11.27 -4.12 -1.63
CA PHE A 113 -12.59 -3.81 -1.08
C PHE A 113 -13.32 -2.81 -2.00
N THR A 114 -14.61 -2.60 -1.76
CA THR A 114 -15.43 -1.62 -2.48
C THR A 114 -15.40 -0.26 -1.80
N GLU A 115 -15.70 0.82 -2.51
CA GLU A 115 -15.71 2.18 -1.96
C GLU A 115 -16.67 2.34 -0.78
N ALA A 116 -17.71 1.49 -0.68
CA ALA A 116 -18.59 1.43 0.49
C ALA A 116 -17.85 1.18 1.82
N SER A 117 -16.69 0.51 1.80
CA SER A 117 -15.86 0.27 3.00
C SER A 117 -14.74 1.30 3.18
N LEU A 118 -14.62 2.29 2.27
CA LEU A 118 -13.53 3.26 2.26
C LEU A 118 -13.44 4.06 3.55
N ASN A 119 -14.56 4.53 4.10
CA ASN A 119 -14.54 5.33 5.33
C ASN A 119 -14.04 4.51 6.52
N SER A 120 -14.37 3.22 6.57
CA SER A 120 -13.89 2.33 7.64
C SER A 120 -12.37 2.15 7.56
N VAL A 121 -11.83 1.96 6.35
CA VAL A 121 -10.38 1.86 6.11
C VAL A 121 -9.68 3.19 6.39
N ALA A 122 -10.20 4.31 5.88
CA ALA A 122 -9.65 5.63 6.11
C ALA A 122 -9.62 5.98 7.61
N LYS A 123 -10.68 5.65 8.34
CA LYS A 123 -10.73 5.81 9.79
C LYS A 123 -9.69 4.94 10.51
N ALA A 124 -9.49 3.69 10.08
CA ALA A 124 -8.43 2.83 10.62
C ALA A 124 -7.03 3.38 10.35
N ILE A 125 -6.79 3.99 9.19
CA ILE A 125 -5.52 4.68 8.87
C ILE A 125 -5.36 5.90 9.78
N ARG A 126 -6.40 6.73 9.97
CA ARG A 126 -6.34 7.90 10.86
C ARG A 126 -6.04 7.54 12.30
N TYR A 127 -6.64 6.48 12.84
CA TYR A 127 -6.37 6.01 14.20
C TYR A 127 -4.91 5.61 14.42
N GLN A 128 -4.20 5.23 13.36
CA GLN A 128 -2.78 4.94 13.44
C GLN A 128 -1.92 6.20 13.48
N GLU A 129 -2.49 7.39 13.23
CA GLU A 129 -1.77 8.68 13.13
C GLU A 129 -0.46 8.60 12.32
N PRO A 130 -0.47 8.05 11.09
CA PRO A 130 0.76 7.86 10.34
C PRO A 130 1.21 9.13 9.61
N PHE A 131 2.50 9.23 9.31
CA PHE A 131 3.00 10.27 8.41
C PHE A 131 2.60 10.00 6.97
N ILE A 132 1.78 10.88 6.40
CA ILE A 132 1.35 10.85 5.01
C ILE A 132 2.39 11.58 4.15
N TYR A 133 3.01 10.88 3.20
CA TYR A 133 4.05 11.45 2.33
C TYR A 133 3.58 11.70 0.89
N ALA A 134 2.44 11.13 0.49
CA ALA A 134 1.77 11.44 -0.77
C ALA A 134 0.24 11.30 -0.59
N ASN A 135 -0.53 12.25 -1.12
CA ASN A 135 -1.98 12.21 -1.09
C ASN A 135 -2.56 13.00 -2.26
N ASN A 136 -3.48 12.41 -3.00
CA ASN A 136 -4.31 13.10 -3.99
C ASN A 136 -5.80 12.72 -3.88
N LEU A 137 -6.20 12.12 -2.75
CA LEU A 137 -7.61 11.93 -2.40
C LEU A 137 -8.26 13.29 -2.12
N SER A 138 -9.51 13.44 -2.55
CA SER A 138 -10.25 14.65 -2.20
C SER A 138 -10.54 14.70 -0.70
N PRO A 139 -10.70 15.91 -0.13
CA PRO A 139 -11.13 16.05 1.27
C PRO A 139 -12.46 15.36 1.54
N GLU A 140 -13.35 15.23 0.55
CA GLU A 140 -14.61 14.50 0.73
C GLU A 140 -14.36 13.01 1.00
N LEU A 141 -13.46 12.35 0.26
CA LEU A 141 -13.10 10.94 0.50
C LEU A 141 -12.36 10.73 1.83
N LEU A 142 -11.82 11.80 2.40
CA LEU A 142 -11.22 11.78 3.71
C LEU A 142 -12.29 11.99 4.80
N ASN A 143 -13.25 12.88 4.65
CA ASN A 143 -14.11 13.31 5.75
C ASN A 143 -15.49 12.63 5.84
N GLN A 144 -15.78 11.62 4.99
CA GLN A 144 -16.95 10.76 5.16
C GLN A 144 -16.74 9.69 6.25
#